data_AF-A0A9D7EYN5-F1
#
_entry.id   AF-A0A9D7EYN5-F1
#
_cell.length_a   1.000
_cell.length_b   1.000
_cell.length_c   1.000
_cell.angle_alpha   90.00
_cell.angle_beta   90.00
_cell.angle_gamma   90.00
#
_symmetry.space_group_name_H-M   'P 1'
#
loop_
_entity.id
_entity.type
_entity.pdbx_description
1 polymer ?
#
loop_
_entity_poly.entity_id
_entity_poly.type
_entity_poly.pdbx_seq_one_letter_code
_entity_poly.pdbx_strand_id
1 'polypeptide(L)'
;MNFIKYLLVLVAFLLVGHSVLFSQDTNGAINEKNVLETISILASDSLGGRGNGTADILKAGVYIGNRFKEAGLKPLTGQIGFFVPFTLPGNKGTSAPDILEWNGELVSPGKFMFLHTMPGNYSPKNISDFKIVKLDTCFDENVLSDLVKSDSNVLVWTNKLQLDEENYFQK
;
A
#
# COMPACT_ATOMS: atom_id res chain seq x y z
N MET A 1 -3.15 1.96 -63.52
CA MET A 1 -3.74 0.61 -63.38
C MET A 1 -3.18 -0.18 -62.19
N ASN A 2 -1.89 -0.07 -61.84
CA ASN A 2 -1.29 -0.84 -60.74
C ASN A 2 -1.66 -0.32 -59.34
N PHE A 3 -1.87 1.00 -59.19
CA PHE A 3 -2.29 1.61 -57.92
C PHE A 3 -3.63 1.04 -57.39
N ILE A 4 -4.61 0.88 -58.27
CA ILE A 4 -5.92 0.30 -57.93
C ILE A 4 -5.79 -1.17 -57.48
N LYS A 5 -4.83 -1.91 -58.06
CA LYS A 5 -4.55 -3.30 -57.65
C LYS A 5 -3.97 -3.37 -56.24
N TYR A 6 -2.99 -2.53 -55.91
CA TYR A 6 -2.43 -2.49 -54.56
C TYR A 6 -3.44 -1.97 -53.53
N LEU A 7 -4.28 -1.01 -53.89
CA LEU A 7 -5.37 -0.53 -53.04
C LEU A 7 -6.37 -1.66 -52.73
N LEU A 8 -6.76 -2.46 -53.72
CA LEU A 8 -7.66 -3.60 -53.51
C LEU A 8 -7.03 -4.70 -52.65
N VAL A 9 -5.72 -4.95 -52.79
CA VAL A 9 -4.99 -5.92 -51.94
C VAL A 9 -4.89 -5.44 -50.50
N LEU A 10 -4.62 -4.15 -50.27
CA LEU A 10 -4.60 -3.55 -48.93
C LEU A 10 -5.97 -3.63 -48.25
N VAL A 11 -7.03 -3.31 -48.98
CA VAL A 11 -8.42 -3.39 -48.47
C VAL A 11 -8.80 -4.83 -48.14
N ALA A 12 -8.43 -5.80 -48.98
CA ALA A 12 -8.65 -7.22 -48.70
C ALA A 12 -7.87 -7.69 -47.46
N PHE A 13 -6.62 -7.25 -47.29
CA PHE A 13 -5.80 -7.57 -46.12
C PHE A 13 -6.40 -6.99 -44.83
N LEU A 14 -6.88 -5.74 -44.88
CA LEU A 14 -7.59 -5.12 -43.76
C LEU A 14 -8.87 -5.90 -43.44
N LEU A 15 -9.71 -6.24 -44.42
CA LEU A 15 -10.97 -6.96 -44.21
C LEU A 15 -10.79 -8.34 -43.58
N VAL A 16 -9.72 -9.07 -43.92
CA VAL A 16 -9.41 -10.38 -43.31
C VAL A 16 -8.88 -10.23 -41.88
N GLY A 17 -8.21 -9.12 -41.57
CA GLY A 17 -7.68 -8.82 -40.23
C GLY A 17 -8.73 -8.40 -39.18
N HIS A 18 -9.97 -8.05 -39.58
CA HIS A 18 -11.02 -7.66 -38.62
C HIS A 18 -11.66 -8.87 -37.91
N SER A 19 -11.54 -10.08 -38.44
CA SER A 19 -12.16 -11.30 -37.88
C SER A 19 -11.47 -11.82 -36.61
N VAL A 20 -10.31 -11.26 -36.25
CA VAL A 20 -9.56 -11.56 -35.01
C VAL A 20 -9.67 -10.44 -33.97
N LEU A 21 -10.54 -9.45 -34.21
CA LEU A 21 -10.92 -8.49 -33.19
C LEU A 21 -11.94 -9.15 -32.26
N PHE A 22 -11.46 -9.80 -31.21
CA PHE A 22 -12.30 -10.17 -30.08
C PHE A 22 -12.89 -8.89 -29.50
N SER A 23 -14.19 -8.68 -29.68
CA SER A 23 -14.93 -7.76 -28.82
C SER A 23 -14.82 -8.30 -27.40
N GLN A 24 -14.50 -7.44 -26.43
CA GLN A 24 -14.35 -7.86 -25.05
C GLN A 24 -15.65 -8.51 -24.61
N ASP A 25 -15.59 -9.79 -24.25
CA ASP A 25 -16.76 -10.49 -23.74
C ASP A 25 -17.19 -9.81 -22.44
N THR A 26 -18.29 -9.08 -22.49
CA THR A 26 -18.90 -8.49 -21.29
C THR A 26 -19.46 -9.55 -20.36
N ASN A 27 -19.51 -10.83 -20.79
CA ASN A 27 -19.83 -11.98 -19.94
C ASN A 27 -18.66 -12.47 -19.08
N GLY A 28 -17.51 -11.79 -19.09
CA GLY A 28 -16.55 -11.77 -17.97
C GLY A 28 -17.11 -11.10 -16.70
N ALA A 29 -18.42 -10.82 -16.71
CA ALA A 29 -19.26 -10.37 -15.62
C ALA A 29 -19.03 -11.21 -14.36
N ILE A 30 -18.71 -10.50 -13.28
CA ILE A 30 -18.85 -10.90 -11.86
C ILE A 30 -19.35 -12.34 -11.69
N ASN A 31 -18.42 -13.25 -11.43
CA ASN A 31 -18.73 -14.66 -11.22
C ASN A 31 -19.25 -14.88 -9.78
N GLU A 32 -20.47 -15.37 -9.63
CA GLU A 32 -21.11 -15.63 -8.34
C GLU A 32 -20.24 -16.52 -7.43
N LYS A 33 -19.63 -17.58 -7.96
CA LYS A 33 -18.76 -18.46 -7.20
C LYS A 33 -17.55 -17.69 -6.64
N ASN A 34 -16.91 -16.84 -7.45
CA ASN A 34 -15.77 -16.05 -7.00
C ASN A 34 -16.18 -15.03 -5.92
N VAL A 35 -17.35 -14.40 -6.09
CA VAL A 35 -17.90 -13.48 -5.09
C VAL A 35 -18.19 -14.21 -3.79
N LEU A 36 -18.85 -15.37 -3.86
CA LEU A 36 -19.19 -16.17 -2.70
C LEU A 36 -17.94 -16.67 -1.97
N GLU A 37 -16.92 -17.14 -2.70
CA GLU A 37 -15.64 -17.55 -2.14
C GLU A 37 -14.95 -16.40 -1.39
N THR A 38 -14.86 -15.23 -2.03
CA THR A 38 -14.24 -14.04 -1.43
C THR A 38 -15.00 -13.57 -0.19
N ILE A 39 -16.32 -13.50 -0.23
CA ILE A 39 -17.12 -13.14 0.94
C ILE A 39 -16.96 -14.19 2.05
N SER A 40 -16.99 -15.48 1.72
CA SER A 40 -16.87 -16.57 2.69
C SER A 40 -15.55 -16.52 3.43
N ILE A 41 -14.44 -16.27 2.73
CA ILE A 41 -13.13 -16.12 3.34
C ILE A 41 -13.11 -14.86 4.23
N LEU A 42 -13.49 -13.69 3.68
CA LEU A 42 -13.47 -12.40 4.38
C LEU A 42 -14.42 -12.33 5.59
N ALA A 43 -15.43 -13.19 5.65
CA ALA A 43 -16.37 -13.31 6.76
C ALA A 43 -16.12 -14.54 7.64
N SER A 44 -15.09 -15.34 7.36
CA SER A 44 -14.79 -16.55 8.14
C SER A 44 -14.22 -16.20 9.52
N ASP A 45 -14.50 -17.08 10.50
CA ASP A 45 -13.90 -17.01 11.84
C ASP A 45 -12.37 -17.09 11.79
N SER A 46 -11.80 -17.71 10.74
CA SER A 46 -10.35 -17.83 10.56
C SER A 46 -9.65 -16.47 10.41
N LEU A 47 -10.37 -15.46 9.91
CA LEU A 47 -9.91 -14.09 9.83
C LEU A 47 -10.34 -13.25 11.03
N GLY A 48 -11.00 -13.80 12.06
CA GLY A 48 -11.23 -13.17 13.37
C GLY A 48 -12.05 -11.86 13.39
N GLY A 49 -12.53 -11.39 12.24
CA GLY A 49 -13.25 -10.13 12.08
C GLY A 49 -12.37 -8.98 11.59
N ARG A 50 -12.93 -7.76 11.55
CA ARG A 50 -12.29 -6.55 10.99
C ARG A 50 -12.31 -5.38 11.97
N GLY A 51 -12.02 -5.69 13.24
CA GLY A 51 -11.81 -4.65 14.24
C GLY A 51 -10.61 -3.78 13.88
N ASN A 52 -10.72 -2.47 14.04
CA ASN A 52 -9.60 -1.57 13.77
C ASN A 52 -8.40 -1.93 14.66
N GLY A 53 -7.21 -2.04 14.05
CA GLY A 53 -5.95 -2.27 14.76
C GLY A 53 -5.70 -3.70 15.25
N THR A 54 -6.53 -4.69 14.87
CA THR A 54 -6.29 -6.09 15.23
C THR A 54 -5.35 -6.78 14.21
N ALA A 55 -4.62 -7.82 14.61
CA ALA A 55 -3.82 -8.62 13.68
C ALA A 55 -4.69 -9.26 12.57
N ASP A 56 -5.97 -9.48 12.86
CA ASP A 56 -6.97 -10.07 11.98
C ASP A 56 -7.33 -9.17 10.78
N ILE A 57 -7.35 -7.85 10.96
CA ILE A 57 -7.56 -6.90 9.84
C ILE A 57 -6.43 -6.99 8.80
N LEU A 58 -5.21 -7.34 9.25
CA LEU A 58 -4.04 -7.49 8.39
C LEU A 58 -4.15 -8.76 7.56
N LYS A 59 -4.56 -9.88 8.16
CA LYS A 59 -4.82 -11.13 7.41
C LYS A 59 -5.85 -10.93 6.29
N ALA A 60 -6.92 -10.18 6.57
CA ALA A 60 -7.92 -9.84 5.57
C ALA A 60 -7.34 -8.95 4.45
N GLY A 61 -6.51 -7.97 4.81
CA GLY A 61 -5.79 -7.15 3.82
C GLY A 61 -4.86 -7.99 2.93
N VAL A 62 -4.14 -8.97 3.50
CA VAL A 62 -3.19 -9.82 2.76
C VAL A 62 -3.93 -10.68 1.76
N TYR A 63 -5.07 -11.24 2.18
CA TYR A 63 -5.96 -11.94 1.26
C TYR A 63 -6.38 -11.04 0.09
N ILE A 64 -6.83 -9.81 0.34
CA ILE A 64 -7.25 -8.88 -0.72
C ILE A 64 -6.08 -8.51 -1.65
N GLY A 65 -4.90 -8.20 -1.10
CA GLY A 65 -3.71 -7.88 -1.88
C GLY A 65 -3.30 -9.03 -2.80
N ASN A 66 -3.36 -10.28 -2.31
CA ASN A 66 -3.10 -11.46 -3.13
C ASN A 66 -4.12 -11.61 -4.27
N ARG A 67 -5.41 -11.37 -4.01
CA ARG A 67 -6.44 -11.38 -5.07
C ARG A 67 -6.20 -10.30 -6.13
N PHE A 68 -5.69 -9.13 -5.74
CA PHE A 68 -5.28 -8.10 -6.69
C PHE A 68 -4.09 -8.53 -7.54
N LYS A 69 -3.07 -9.14 -6.92
CA LYS A 69 -1.90 -9.71 -7.62
C LYS A 69 -2.32 -10.78 -8.63
N GLU A 70 -3.19 -11.71 -8.22
CA GLU A 70 -3.75 -12.77 -9.08
C GLU A 70 -4.54 -12.19 -10.27
N ALA A 71 -5.25 -11.09 -10.06
CA ALA A 71 -5.99 -10.37 -11.10
C ALA A 71 -5.09 -9.53 -12.03
N GLY A 72 -3.77 -9.51 -11.81
CA GLY A 72 -2.82 -8.75 -12.62
C GLY A 72 -2.82 -7.24 -12.34
N LEU A 73 -3.41 -6.81 -11.22
CA LEU A 73 -3.32 -5.42 -10.78
C LEU A 73 -1.88 -5.08 -10.37
N LYS A 74 -1.57 -3.79 -10.37
CA LYS A 74 -0.28 -3.27 -9.90
C LYS A 74 -0.49 -2.45 -8.63
N PRO A 75 0.49 -2.45 -7.71
CA PRO A 75 0.53 -1.52 -6.60
C PRO A 75 0.36 -0.07 -7.04
N LEU A 76 -0.06 0.78 -6.10
CA LEU A 76 -0.10 2.22 -6.30
C LEU A 76 1.31 2.73 -6.71
N THR A 77 1.37 3.69 -7.64
CA THR A 77 2.66 4.25 -8.10
C THR A 77 3.50 4.74 -6.92
N GLY A 78 4.76 4.30 -6.86
CA GLY A 78 5.69 4.62 -5.78
C GLY A 78 5.58 3.73 -4.55
N GLN A 79 4.64 2.78 -4.53
CA GLN A 79 4.54 1.72 -3.53
C GLN A 79 5.04 0.40 -4.12
N ILE A 80 5.62 -0.44 -3.26
CA ILE A 80 6.08 -1.77 -3.70
C ILE A 80 5.03 -2.87 -3.48
N GLY A 81 3.95 -2.55 -2.77
CA GLY A 81 2.88 -3.48 -2.38
C GLY A 81 1.49 -2.83 -2.41
N PHE A 82 0.47 -3.67 -2.32
CA PHE A 82 -0.93 -3.27 -2.25
C PHE A 82 -1.32 -2.67 -0.89
N PHE A 83 -0.52 -2.90 0.15
CA PHE A 83 -0.70 -2.25 1.43
C PHE A 83 -0.06 -0.88 1.47
N VAL A 84 -0.89 0.14 1.72
CA VAL A 84 -0.43 1.52 1.90
C VAL A 84 -0.75 1.96 3.32
N PRO A 85 0.26 2.27 4.15
CA PRO A 85 0.02 2.76 5.49
C PRO A 85 -0.66 4.13 5.44
N PHE A 86 -1.59 4.35 6.38
CA PHE A 86 -2.26 5.64 6.57
C PHE A 86 -2.51 5.88 8.05
N THR A 87 -2.65 7.14 8.42
CA THR A 87 -3.00 7.56 9.78
C THR A 87 -4.48 7.92 9.83
N LEU A 88 -5.18 7.42 10.85
CA LEU A 88 -6.55 7.86 11.11
C LEU A 88 -6.49 9.24 11.78
N PRO A 89 -7.13 10.29 11.20
CA PRO A 89 -7.27 11.54 11.91
C PRO A 89 -8.08 11.29 13.19
N GLY A 90 -7.46 11.54 14.35
CA GLY A 90 -8.12 11.37 15.64
C GLY A 90 -9.41 12.19 15.72
N ASN A 91 -10.47 11.62 16.31
CA ASN A 91 -11.74 12.32 16.49
C ASN A 91 -11.55 13.60 17.32
N LYS A 92 -11.84 14.75 16.68
CA LYS A 92 -12.13 16.09 17.22
C LYS A 92 -11.13 16.68 18.22
N GLY A 93 -10.19 17.40 17.66
CA GLY A 93 -9.51 18.54 18.28
C GLY A 93 -8.62 19.18 17.22
N THR A 94 -8.59 20.50 17.14
CA THR A 94 -7.67 21.30 16.32
C THR A 94 -6.21 21.13 16.77
N SER A 95 -5.74 19.90 16.90
CA SER A 95 -4.32 19.62 17.07
C SER A 95 -3.69 19.77 15.70
N ALA A 96 -2.79 20.75 15.57
CA ALA A 96 -1.94 20.81 14.40
C ALA A 96 -1.27 19.44 14.23
N PRO A 97 -1.30 18.84 13.03
CA PRO A 97 -0.56 17.60 12.81
C PRO A 97 0.91 17.85 13.10
N ASP A 98 1.63 16.81 13.50
CA ASP A 98 3.10 16.89 13.49
C ASP A 98 3.54 17.25 12.05
N ILE A 99 4.59 18.05 11.94
CA ILE A 99 5.17 18.48 10.66
C ILE A 99 6.63 18.06 10.66
N LEU A 100 7.06 17.40 9.59
CA LEU A 100 8.45 17.05 9.36
C LEU A 100 8.93 17.70 8.07
N GLU A 101 9.99 18.50 8.16
CA GLU A 101 10.77 18.95 7.02
C GLU A 101 12.03 18.08 6.93
N TRP A 102 12.27 17.48 5.77
CA TRP A 102 13.42 16.63 5.50
C TRP A 102 14.09 17.07 4.21
N ASN A 103 15.37 17.42 4.27
CA ASN A 103 16.14 17.93 3.11
C ASN A 103 15.49 19.13 2.39
N GLY A 104 14.79 20.00 3.12
CA GLY A 104 14.11 21.18 2.56
C GLY A 104 12.72 20.90 1.97
N GLU A 105 12.21 19.67 2.08
CA GLU A 105 10.88 19.29 1.63
C GLU A 105 9.99 18.85 2.81
N LEU A 106 8.71 19.21 2.76
CA LEU A 106 7.73 18.73 3.73
C LEU A 106 7.41 17.25 3.46
N VAL A 107 7.57 16.42 4.49
CA VAL A 107 7.25 15.00 4.45
C VAL A 107 5.74 14.82 4.71
N SER A 108 5.08 14.04 3.86
CA SER A 108 3.66 13.72 4.03
C SER A 108 3.41 13.02 5.38
N PRO A 109 2.35 13.36 6.13
CA PRO A 109 2.02 12.76 7.44
C PRO A 109 1.92 11.22 7.48
N GLY A 110 1.74 10.56 6.33
CA GLY A 110 1.75 9.09 6.24
C GLY A 110 3.13 8.45 6.13
N LYS A 111 4.19 9.25 5.95
CA LYS A 111 5.58 8.79 5.77
C LYS A 111 6.43 8.93 7.02
N PHE A 112 5.89 9.50 8.09
CA PHE A 112 6.56 9.61 9.38
C PHE A 112 5.55 9.51 10.52
N MET A 113 6.06 9.21 11.71
CA MET A 113 5.28 9.20 12.93
C MET A 113 6.16 9.77 14.03
N PHE A 114 5.59 10.64 14.86
CA PHE A 114 6.24 11.14 16.06
C PHE A 114 5.50 10.64 17.30
N LEU A 115 6.19 9.89 18.14
CA LEU A 115 5.62 9.30 19.35
C LEU A 115 5.98 10.17 20.56
N HIS A 116 5.06 11.04 20.95
CA HIS A 116 5.19 11.87 22.15
C HIS A 116 5.01 11.01 23.41
N THR A 117 5.84 11.22 24.44
CA THR A 117 5.70 10.52 25.74
C THR A 117 4.57 11.08 26.61
N MET A 118 4.11 12.30 26.31
CA MET A 118 2.99 12.95 26.97
C MET A 118 2.21 13.80 25.94
N PRO A 119 0.94 14.15 26.16
CA PRO A 119 0.25 15.12 25.31
C PRO A 119 0.70 16.55 25.60
N GLY A 120 0.89 17.39 24.58
CA GLY A 120 1.25 18.80 24.79
C GLY A 120 1.65 19.55 23.53
N ASN A 121 1.96 20.84 23.70
CA ASN A 121 2.61 21.64 22.68
C ASN A 121 4.13 21.53 22.84
N TYR A 122 4.83 21.25 21.75
CA TYR A 122 6.27 21.05 21.75
C TYR A 122 6.97 22.13 20.94
N SER A 123 8.12 22.59 21.43
CA SER A 123 9.01 23.42 20.63
C SER A 123 9.54 22.62 19.42
N PRO A 124 9.76 23.27 18.27
CA PRO A 124 10.38 22.62 17.11
C PRO A 124 11.69 21.95 17.50
N LYS A 125 11.90 20.73 17.03
CA LYS A 125 13.14 19.96 17.22
C LYS A 125 13.94 19.94 15.93
N ASN A 126 15.26 19.90 16.07
CA ASN A 126 16.20 19.74 14.97
C ASN A 126 16.88 18.37 15.06
N ILE A 127 17.59 18.00 14.01
CA ILE A 127 18.31 16.72 13.93
C ILE A 127 19.30 16.50 15.10
N SER A 128 19.86 17.58 15.67
CA SER A 128 20.75 17.55 16.84
C SER A 128 20.06 17.09 18.13
N ASP A 129 18.73 17.17 18.19
CA ASP A 129 17.94 16.78 19.36
C ASP A 129 17.65 15.27 19.40
N PHE A 130 18.10 14.54 18.37
CA PHE A 130 17.85 13.12 18.18
C PHE A 130 19.14 12.32 18.10
N LYS A 131 19.12 11.14 18.73
CA LYS A 131 20.00 10.04 18.36
C LYS A 131 19.49 9.43 17.06
N ILE A 132 20.32 9.39 16.02
CA ILE A 132 19.93 8.87 14.71
C ILE A 132 20.21 7.37 14.65
N VAL A 133 19.20 6.59 14.27
CA VAL A 133 19.32 5.18 13.95
C VAL A 133 18.80 4.96 12.54
N LYS A 134 19.69 4.54 11.64
CA LYS A 134 19.31 4.12 10.29
C LYS A 134 19.18 2.60 10.28
N LEU A 135 18.05 2.09 9.84
CA LEU A 135 17.85 0.66 9.62
C LEU A 135 18.26 0.31 8.19
N ASP A 136 18.93 -0.82 8.03
CA ASP A 136 19.20 -1.42 6.72
C ASP A 136 18.05 -2.35 6.27
N THR A 137 17.02 -2.51 7.12
CA THR A 137 15.83 -3.35 6.95
C THR A 137 14.54 -2.52 7.09
N CYS A 138 13.38 -3.16 6.88
CA CYS A 138 12.06 -2.61 7.21
C CYS A 138 11.83 -2.56 8.74
N PHE A 139 10.79 -1.86 9.19
CA PHE A 139 10.46 -1.66 10.61
C PHE A 139 9.88 -2.90 11.29
N ASP A 140 10.67 -3.76 11.92
CA ASP A 140 10.13 -4.94 12.61
C ASP A 140 9.60 -4.72 14.04
N GLU A 141 8.94 -5.75 14.58
CA GLU A 141 8.36 -5.75 15.93
C GLU A 141 9.38 -5.49 17.05
N ASN A 142 10.66 -5.79 16.79
CA ASN A 142 11.73 -5.63 17.77
C ASN A 142 12.30 -4.21 17.74
N VAL A 143 12.14 -3.48 16.62
CA VAL A 143 12.64 -2.11 16.48
C VAL A 143 12.17 -1.24 17.65
N LEU A 144 10.88 -1.26 18.01
CA LEU A 144 10.41 -0.46 19.14
C LEU A 144 10.96 -0.95 20.49
N SER A 145 11.01 -2.27 20.71
CA SER A 145 11.51 -2.89 21.95
C SER A 145 12.98 -2.53 22.24
N ASP A 146 13.79 -2.39 21.19
CA ASP A 146 15.19 -1.98 21.30
C ASP A 146 15.35 -0.48 21.52
N LEU A 147 14.43 0.33 20.99
CA LEU A 147 14.47 1.79 21.07
C LEU A 147 13.93 2.35 22.38
N VAL A 148 12.96 1.68 23.02
CA VAL A 148 12.36 2.08 24.31
C VAL A 148 13.41 2.17 25.43
N LYS A 149 14.57 1.53 25.27
CA LYS A 149 15.68 1.57 26.24
C LYS A 149 16.52 2.86 26.19
N SER A 150 16.19 3.81 25.30
CA SER A 150 16.94 5.05 25.13
C SER A 150 16.42 6.16 26.04
N ASP A 151 17.31 6.82 26.79
CA ASP A 151 16.98 7.99 27.62
C ASP A 151 16.93 9.32 26.82
N SER A 152 17.12 9.27 25.49
CA SER A 152 17.09 10.42 24.59
C SER A 152 16.09 10.23 23.45
N ASN A 153 15.66 11.34 22.81
CA ASN A 153 14.82 11.26 21.62
C ASN A 153 15.57 10.49 20.54
N VAL A 154 14.91 9.52 19.90
CA VAL A 154 15.51 8.72 18.84
C VAL A 154 14.78 8.97 17.53
N LEU A 155 15.52 9.27 16.48
CA LEU A 155 15.02 9.32 15.12
C LEU A 155 15.41 8.04 14.41
N VAL A 156 14.42 7.24 14.05
CA VAL A 156 14.62 5.97 13.34
C VAL A 156 14.06 6.08 11.94
N TRP A 157 14.88 5.72 10.96
CA TRP A 157 14.48 5.79 9.56
C TRP A 157 15.08 4.65 8.74
N THR A 158 14.40 4.32 7.64
CA THR A 158 14.84 3.34 6.65
C THR A 158 14.50 3.83 5.25
N ASN A 159 15.31 3.43 4.27
CA ASN A 159 14.99 3.60 2.85
C ASN A 159 14.42 2.32 2.23
N LYS A 160 14.23 1.26 3.04
CA LYS A 160 13.61 0.02 2.59
C LYS A 160 12.11 0.18 2.58
N LEU A 161 11.53 -0.12 1.43
CA LEU A 161 10.08 -0.20 1.27
C LEU A 161 9.66 -1.61 1.68
N GLN A 162 8.52 -1.72 2.35
CA GLN A 162 8.04 -2.97 2.92
C GLN A 162 7.09 -3.69 1.96
N LEU A 163 7.38 -4.98 1.71
CA LEU A 163 6.56 -5.82 0.85
C LEU A 163 5.30 -6.28 1.59
N ASP A 164 4.24 -6.58 0.84
CA ASP A 164 2.98 -7.05 1.41
C ASP A 164 3.15 -8.33 2.24
N GLU A 165 4.01 -9.23 1.79
CA GLU A 165 4.31 -10.52 2.45
C GLU A 165 5.09 -10.33 3.77
N GLU A 166 5.63 -9.13 4.01
CA GLU A 166 6.45 -8.78 5.18
C GLU A 166 5.75 -7.76 6.10
N ASN A 167 4.52 -7.30 5.80
CA ASN A 167 3.72 -6.46 6.68
C ASN A 167 3.27 -7.25 7.93
N TYR A 168 4.02 -7.04 9.03
CA TYR A 168 3.93 -7.66 10.38
C TYR A 168 2.52 -7.99 10.83
N PHE A 169 2.19 -9.15 11.41
CA PHE A 169 2.89 -9.95 12.42
C PHE A 169 3.14 -11.38 11.94
N GLN A 170 4.34 -11.91 12.18
CA GLN A 170 4.63 -13.32 11.89
C GLN A 170 3.82 -14.25 12.80
N LYS A 171 3.54 -15.44 12.27
CA LYS A 171 2.69 -16.51 12.81
C LYS A 171 3.02 -16.93 14.24
#